data_AF-A0A2P2MAR2-F1
#
_entry.id   AF-A0A2P2MAR2-F1
#
_cell.length_a   1.000
_cell.length_b   1.000
_cell.length_c   1.000
_cell.angle_alpha   90.00
_cell.angle_beta   90.00
_cell.angle_gamma   90.00
#
_symmetry.space_group_name_H-M   'P 1'
#
loop_
_entity.id
_entity.type
_entity.pdbx_description
1 polymer ?
#
loop_
_entity_poly.entity_id
_entity_poly.type
_entity_poly.pdbx_seq_one_letter_code
_entity_poly.pdbx_strand_id
1 'polypeptide(L)'
;MASMRVTLVRSKKQNMYNRAYVNPESLELYREIRQNQRARCGAVGSEHGCALINDILAVQLHADGALRQNEIALNERQFKSAKTWKGCVVSVAK
;
A
#
# COMPACT_ATOMS: atom_id res chain seq x y z
N MET A 1 1.57 0.00 12.45
CA MET A 1 0.99 -1.05 11.61
C MET A 1 -0.49 -0.73 11.47
N ALA A 2 -1.03 -0.70 10.25
CA ALA A 2 -2.44 -0.37 10.04
C ALA A 2 -3.19 -1.50 9.34
N SER A 3 -4.48 -1.57 9.59
CA SER A 3 -5.36 -2.63 9.09
C SER A 3 -6.13 -2.11 7.88
N MET A 4 -5.98 -2.77 6.74
CA MET A 4 -6.61 -2.34 5.49
C MET A 4 -7.45 -3.45 4.87
N ARG A 5 -8.62 -3.11 4.33
CA ARG A 5 -9.47 -4.04 3.59
C ARG A 5 -8.95 -4.20 2.16
N VAL A 6 -8.73 -5.44 1.76
CA VAL A 6 -8.22 -5.79 0.43
C VAL A 6 -9.33 -5.65 -0.61
N THR A 7 -9.03 -4.92 -1.66
CA THR A 7 -9.84 -4.78 -2.87
C THR A 7 -9.04 -5.19 -4.11
N LEU A 8 -9.71 -5.26 -5.26
CA LEU A 8 -9.06 -5.57 -6.53
C LEU A 8 -8.72 -4.31 -7.29
N VAL A 9 -7.53 -4.28 -7.90
CA VAL A 9 -7.18 -3.27 -8.89
C VAL A 9 -8.12 -3.38 -10.09
N ARG A 10 -8.93 -2.33 -10.32
CA ARG A 10 -9.94 -2.32 -11.39
C ARG A 10 -9.37 -1.88 -12.74
N SER A 11 -8.38 -0.99 -12.74
CA SER A 11 -7.80 -0.48 -13.98
C SER A 11 -6.86 -1.52 -14.61
N LYS A 12 -7.10 -1.84 -15.89
CA LYS A 12 -6.21 -2.72 -16.68
C LYS A 12 -4.77 -2.19 -16.70
N LYS A 13 -4.60 -0.86 -16.83
CA LYS A 13 -3.28 -0.22 -16.82
C LYS A 13 -2.58 -0.36 -15.47
N GLN A 14 -3.30 -0.13 -14.36
CA GLN A 14 -2.74 -0.30 -13.01
C GLN A 14 -2.32 -1.75 -12.74
N ASN A 15 -3.09 -2.72 -13.24
CA ASN A 15 -2.82 -4.15 -13.09
C ASN A 15 -1.48 -4.60 -13.70
N MET A 16 -0.93 -3.84 -14.66
CA MET A 16 0.36 -4.12 -15.28
C MET A 16 1.56 -3.74 -14.38
N TYR A 17 1.35 -2.90 -13.36
CA TYR A 17 2.41 -2.50 -12.45
C TYR A 17 2.42 -3.37 -11.20
N ASN A 18 3.62 -3.66 -10.69
CA ASN A 18 3.77 -4.30 -9.38
C ASN A 18 3.67 -3.27 -8.25
N ARG A 19 2.48 -2.66 -8.12
CA ARG A 19 2.16 -1.66 -7.10
C ARG A 19 0.88 -2.05 -6.38
N ALA A 20 0.80 -1.68 -5.11
CA ALA A 20 -0.43 -1.68 -4.35
C ALA A 20 -0.99 -0.26 -4.37
N TYR A 21 -2.31 -0.14 -4.46
CA TYR A 21 -2.97 1.17 -4.53
C TYR A 21 -3.74 1.41 -3.25
N VAL A 22 -3.65 2.62 -2.73
CA VAL A 22 -4.32 3.04 -1.50
C VAL A 22 -4.93 4.42 -1.68
N ASN A 23 -5.97 4.72 -0.92
CA ASN A 23 -6.52 6.07 -0.87
C ASN A 23 -5.43 7.07 -0.40
N PRO A 24 -5.33 8.27 -1.00
CA PRO A 24 -4.35 9.29 -0.63
C PRO A 24 -4.38 9.69 0.85
N GLU A 25 -5.56 9.82 1.45
CA GLU A 25 -5.73 10.20 2.87
C GLU A 25 -5.27 9.07 3.79
N SER A 26 -5.50 7.82 3.39
CA SER A 26 -4.92 6.66 4.08
C SER A 26 -3.39 6.67 3.97
N LEU A 27 -2.84 7.06 2.83
CA LEU A 27 -1.39 7.22 2.62
C LEU A 27 -0.81 8.36 3.47
N GLU A 28 -1.55 9.45 3.68
CA GLU A 28 -1.13 10.58 4.54
C GLU A 28 -1.06 10.20 6.01
N LEU A 29 -2.00 9.38 6.51
CA LEU A 29 -1.89 8.75 7.83
C LEU A 29 -0.60 7.91 7.96
N TYR A 30 -0.14 7.25 6.90
CA TYR A 30 1.17 6.58 6.87
C TYR A 30 2.35 7.55 6.73
N ARG A 31 2.16 8.75 6.18
CA ARG A 31 3.19 9.79 6.04
C ARG A 31 3.39 10.59 7.33
N GLU A 32 2.36 10.80 8.15
CA GLU A 32 2.49 11.52 9.44
C GLU A 32 3.39 10.80 10.44
N ILE A 33 3.46 9.47 10.41
CA ILE A 33 4.46 8.69 11.15
C ILE A 33 5.91 9.15 10.81
N ARG A 34 6.12 9.72 9.61
CA ARG A 34 7.42 10.20 9.13
C ARG A 34 7.79 11.58 9.63
N GLN A 35 6.86 12.49 9.92
CA GLN A 35 7.25 13.83 10.40
C GLN A 35 7.97 13.76 11.76
N ASN A 36 7.66 12.75 12.57
CA ASN A 36 8.40 12.48 13.82
C ASN A 36 9.73 11.73 13.61
N GLN A 37 10.06 11.27 12.40
CA GLN A 37 11.32 10.54 12.12
C GLN A 37 12.23 11.21 11.07
N ARG A 38 11.78 12.30 10.42
CA ARG A 38 12.48 12.98 9.32
C ARG A 38 13.72 13.79 9.73
N ALA A 39 14.17 13.68 10.98
CA ALA A 39 15.39 14.34 11.45
C ALA A 39 16.69 13.61 11.06
N ARG A 40 16.64 12.41 10.43
CA ARG A 40 17.87 11.67 10.10
C ARG A 40 17.87 11.06 8.70
N CYS A 41 18.76 11.61 7.88
CA CYS A 41 19.39 11.05 6.68
C CYS A 41 18.62 11.16 5.35
N GLY A 42 19.26 11.83 4.39
CA GLY A 42 18.87 11.88 2.98
C GLY A 42 19.11 10.54 2.28
N ALA A 43 18.23 10.19 1.34
CA ALA A 43 18.41 9.06 0.46
C ALA A 43 17.71 9.33 -0.89
N VAL A 44 18.47 9.08 -1.95
CA VAL A 44 18.09 9.20 -3.36
C VAL A 44 17.23 7.99 -3.77
N GLY A 45 16.09 8.26 -4.40
CA GLY A 45 15.07 7.29 -4.80
C GLY A 45 13.71 7.92 -4.54
N SER A 46 12.87 8.09 -5.57
CA SER A 46 11.63 8.86 -5.43
C SER A 46 10.78 8.34 -4.27
N GLU A 47 10.09 9.26 -3.59
CA GLU A 47 9.35 9.09 -2.33
C GLU A 47 8.12 8.14 -2.41
N HIS A 48 8.18 7.08 -3.21
CA HIS A 48 7.13 6.06 -3.27
C HIS A 48 7.33 5.09 -2.10
N GLY A 49 6.53 5.25 -1.05
CA GLY A 49 6.59 4.41 0.14
C GLY A 49 6.36 2.95 -0.21
N CYS A 50 7.36 2.10 0.02
CA CYS A 50 7.14 0.66 0.10
C CYS A 50 6.35 0.34 1.37
N ALA A 51 5.57 -0.72 1.33
CA ALA A 51 4.88 -1.28 2.48
C ALA A 51 4.99 -2.80 2.47
N LEU A 52 5.01 -3.38 3.66
CA LEU A 52 4.99 -4.81 3.92
C LEU A 52 3.56 -5.24 4.29
N ILE A 53 2.97 -6.11 3.47
CA ILE A 53 1.61 -6.61 3.64
C ILE A 53 1.67 -8.00 4.29
N ASN A 54 0.92 -8.19 5.39
CA ASN A 54 0.89 -9.41 6.20
C ASN A 54 2.29 -9.88 6.65
N ASP A 55 3.26 -8.97 6.78
CA ASP A 55 4.66 -9.29 7.06
C ASP A 55 5.31 -10.22 6.02
N ILE A 56 4.71 -10.34 4.82
CA ILE A 56 5.13 -11.29 3.77
C ILE A 56 5.52 -10.57 2.48
N LEU A 57 4.66 -9.67 1.98
CA LEU A 57 4.84 -9.05 0.66
C LEU A 57 5.27 -7.60 0.77
N ALA A 58 6.50 -7.29 0.38
CA ALA A 58 6.97 -5.92 0.21
C ALA A 58 6.57 -5.39 -1.17
N VAL A 59 5.84 -4.28 -1.23
CA VAL A 59 5.35 -3.70 -2.48
C VAL A 59 5.31 -2.18 -2.41
N GLN A 60 5.53 -1.51 -3.54
CA GLN A 60 5.38 -0.06 -3.64
C GLN A 60 3.91 0.34 -3.51
N LEU A 61 3.63 1.32 -2.64
CA LEU A 61 2.33 1.96 -2.55
C LEU A 61 2.21 3.10 -3.57
N HIS A 62 1.02 3.23 -4.14
CA HIS A 62 0.65 4.35 -5.00
C HIS A 62 -0.72 4.88 -4.60
N ALA A 63 -0.90 6.20 -4.71
CA ALA A 63 -2.19 6.83 -4.46
C ALA A 63 -3.21 6.47 -5.56
N ASP A 64 -4.43 6.17 -5.16
CA ASP A 64 -5.62 6.04 -6.02
C ASP A 64 -6.84 6.64 -5.31
N GLY A 65 -7.31 7.78 -5.83
CA GLY A 65 -8.45 8.52 -5.28
C GLY A 65 -9.80 7.83 -5.48
N ALA A 66 -9.88 6.76 -6.27
CA ALA A 66 -11.11 5.98 -6.44
C ALA A 66 -11.34 4.97 -5.29
N LEU A 67 -10.32 4.71 -4.47
CA LEU A 67 -10.41 3.81 -3.32
C LEU A 67 -11.00 4.53 -2.11
N ARG A 68 -11.73 3.79 -1.27
CA ARG A 68 -12.19 4.31 0.02
C ARG A 68 -11.03 4.35 1.01
N GLN A 69 -11.15 5.19 2.04
CA GLN A 69 -10.21 5.15 3.15
C GLN A 69 -10.11 3.73 3.74
N ASN A 70 -8.91 3.34 4.16
CA ASN A 70 -8.57 2.02 4.70
C ASN A 70 -8.74 0.85 3.72
N GLU A 71 -8.87 1.12 2.41
CA GLU A 71 -8.79 0.10 1.38
C GLU A 71 -7.38 0.03 0.77
N ILE A 72 -6.98 -1.18 0.40
CA ILE A 72 -5.78 -1.45 -0.39
C ILE A 72 -6.14 -2.32 -1.58
N ALA A 73 -5.92 -1.82 -2.79
CA ALA A 73 -6.15 -2.58 -4.00
C ALA A 73 -4.87 -3.30 -4.41
N LEU A 74 -4.99 -4.62 -4.56
CA LEU A 74 -3.93 -5.49 -5.06
C LEU A 74 -4.42 -6.24 -6.30
N ASN A 75 -3.48 -6.69 -7.12
CA ASN A 75 -3.76 -7.64 -8.19
C ASN A 75 -3.73 -9.09 -7.68
N GLU A 76 -4.16 -10.02 -8.53
CA GLU A 76 -4.24 -11.44 -8.15
C GLU A 76 -2.89 -12.08 -7.82
N ARG A 77 -1.80 -11.62 -8.45
CA ARG A 77 -0.45 -12.12 -8.13
C ARG A 77 -0.02 -11.70 -6.72
N GLN A 78 -0.35 -10.47 -6.34
CA GLN A 78 -0.08 -9.93 -5.02
C GLN A 78 -0.95 -10.60 -3.95
N PHE A 79 -2.20 -10.96 -4.25
CA PHE A 79 -3.05 -11.76 -3.33
C PHE A 79 -2.37 -13.07 -2.95
N LYS A 80 -1.91 -13.84 -3.95
CA LYS A 80 -1.21 -15.11 -3.73
C LYS A 80 0.07 -14.90 -2.93
N SER A 81 0.84 -13.87 -3.28
CA SER A 81 2.11 -13.58 -2.62
C SER A 81 1.93 -13.15 -1.15
N ALA A 82 0.90 -12.36 -0.84
CA ALA A 82 0.57 -11.92 0.51
C ALA A 82 -0.36 -12.88 1.29
N LYS A 83 -0.68 -14.06 0.71
CA LYS A 83 -1.60 -15.06 1.27
C LYS A 83 -2.94 -14.45 1.71
N THR A 84 -3.53 -13.62 0.86
CA THR A 84 -4.77 -12.89 1.15
C THR A 84 -5.77 -13.00 -0.01
N TRP A 85 -6.99 -12.47 0.18
CA TRP A 85 -8.03 -12.41 -0.84
C TRP A 85 -8.91 -11.17 -0.68
N LYS A 86 -9.68 -10.86 -1.74
CA LYS A 86 -10.61 -9.73 -1.75
C LYS A 86 -11.57 -9.78 -0.55
N GLY A 87 -11.69 -8.66 0.14
CA GLY A 87 -12.58 -8.50 1.30
C GLY A 87 -11.93 -8.80 2.64
N CYS A 88 -10.76 -9.44 2.67
CA CYS A 88 -10.01 -9.62 3.91
C CYS A 88 -9.41 -8.32 4.44
N VAL A 89 -9.15 -8.31 5.74
CA VAL A 89 -8.34 -7.29 6.37
C VAL A 89 -6.91 -7.81 6.47
N VAL A 90 -5.95 -7.00 6.03
CA VAL A 90 -4.52 -7.31 6.08
C VAL A 90 -3.79 -6.30 6.96
N SER A 91 -2.69 -6.74 7.58
CA SER A 91 -1.76 -5.81 8.21
C SER A 91 -0.89 -5.17 7.13
N VAL A 92 -0.71 -3.86 7.24
CA VAL A 92 0.17 -3.08 6.37
C VAL A 92 1.14 -2.32 7.27
N ALA A 93 2.40 -2.71 7.19
CA ALA A 93 3.53 -2.06 7.83
C ALA A 93 4.36 -1.32 6.79
N LYS A 94 5.21 -0.40 7.23
CA LYS A 94 6.19 0.26 6.37
C LYS A 94 7.55 -0.41 6.56
#